data_AF-A0A2N7XSV8-F1
#
_entry.id   AF-A0A2N7XSV8-F1
#
_cell.length_a   1.000
_cell.length_b   1.000
_cell.length_c   1.000
_cell.angle_alpha   90.00
_cell.angle_beta   90.00
_cell.angle_gamma   90.00
#
_symmetry.space_group_name_H-M   'P 1'
#
loop_
_entity.id
_entity.type
_entity.pdbx_description
1 polymer ?
#
loop_
_entity_poly.entity_id
_entity_poly.type
_entity_poly.pdbx_seq_one_letter_code
_entity_poly.pdbx_strand_id
1 'polypeptide(L)'
;MWLIGLKAIRYADDVNVYVRSQRVGQRVMALLKRLYEKLHLRVNESKSAVASALGRKFLGYELWFSRNEVKCVASYKAKKRFKR
;
A
#
# COMPACT_ATOMS: atom_id res chain seq x y z
N MET A 1 -10.97 -2.07 -16.87
CA MET A 1 -9.74 -1.72 -17.59
C MET A 1 -8.57 -2.47 -16.95
N TRP A 2 -8.21 -3.59 -17.55
CA TRP A 2 -7.32 -4.60 -17.00
C TRP A 2 -5.93 -4.45 -17.61
N LEU A 3 -4.90 -4.27 -16.79
CA LEU A 3 -3.51 -4.35 -17.23
C LEU A 3 -2.82 -5.47 -16.45
N ILE A 4 -2.23 -6.38 -17.19
CA ILE A 4 -1.34 -7.45 -16.73
C ILE A 4 -0.06 -6.76 -16.25
N GLY A 5 0.03 -6.46 -14.95
CA GLY A 5 1.20 -5.80 -14.39
C GLY A 5 1.10 -5.62 -12.88
N LEU A 6 2.20 -5.91 -12.18
CA LEU A 6 2.34 -5.59 -10.75
C LEU A 6 2.39 -4.06 -10.61
N LYS A 7 1.33 -3.43 -10.10
CA LYS A 7 1.33 -1.98 -9.87
C LYS A 7 1.92 -1.70 -8.49
N ALA A 8 3.15 -1.19 -8.48
CA ALA A 8 3.84 -0.79 -7.25
C ALA A 8 4.02 0.73 -7.20
N ILE A 9 3.83 1.31 -6.02
CA ILE A 9 4.13 2.71 -5.72
C ILE A 9 5.18 2.69 -4.61
N ARG A 10 6.29 3.39 -4.80
CA ARG A 10 7.34 3.56 -3.80
C ARG A 10 7.49 5.04 -3.48
N TYR A 11 7.48 5.38 -2.21
CA TYR A 11 7.84 6.70 -1.72
C TYR A 11 8.85 6.55 -0.59
N ALA A 12 10.07 7.03 -0.82
CA ALA A 12 11.21 6.78 0.07
C ALA A 12 11.36 5.27 0.40
N ASP A 13 11.22 4.93 1.68
CA ASP A 13 11.35 3.56 2.20
C ASP A 13 10.01 2.79 2.21
N ASP A 14 8.89 3.46 1.93
CA ASP A 14 7.56 2.83 1.93
C ASP A 14 7.17 2.37 0.51
N VAL A 15 6.93 1.07 0.35
CA VAL A 15 6.48 0.45 -0.91
C VAL A 15 5.10 -0.16 -0.74
N ASN A 16 4.14 0.29 -1.53
CA ASN A 16 2.80 -0.31 -1.65
C ASN A 16 2.66 -1.07 -2.97
N VAL A 17 2.27 -2.34 -2.89
CA VAL A 17 2.02 -3.16 -4.07
C VAL A 17 0.54 -3.50 -4.15
N TYR A 18 -0.10 -3.13 -5.26
CA TYR A 18 -1.51 -3.41 -5.51
C TYR A 18 -1.66 -4.67 -6.37
N VAL A 19 -2.41 -5.63 -5.85
CA VAL A 19 -2.64 -6.93 -6.48
C VAL A 19 -4.13 -7.21 -6.57
N ARG A 20 -4.53 -8.04 -7.54
CA ARG A 20 -5.93 -8.41 -7.77
C ARG A 20 -6.48 -9.42 -6.75
N SER A 21 -5.62 -10.20 -6.10
CA SER A 21 -6.01 -11.29 -5.21
C SER A 21 -5.08 -11.37 -4.00
N GLN A 22 -5.65 -11.71 -2.84
CA GLN A 22 -4.90 -11.93 -1.60
C GLN A 22 -3.85 -13.03 -1.76
N ARG A 23 -4.15 -14.11 -2.50
CA ARG A 23 -3.20 -15.21 -2.77
C ARG A 23 -1.97 -14.73 -3.55
N VAL A 24 -2.17 -13.84 -4.52
CA VAL A 24 -1.07 -13.20 -5.27
C VAL A 24 -0.31 -12.24 -4.35
N GLY A 25 -1.01 -11.49 -3.50
CA GLY A 25 -0.40 -10.59 -2.53
C GLY A 25 0.51 -11.31 -1.54
N GLN A 26 0.11 -12.47 -1.04
CA GLN A 26 0.92 -13.30 -0.16
C GLN A 26 2.18 -13.82 -0.87
N ARG A 27 2.06 -14.26 -2.14
CA ARG A 27 3.21 -14.65 -2.96
C ARG A 27 4.20 -13.50 -3.15
N VAL A 28 3.70 -12.31 -3.47
CA VAL A 28 4.53 -11.10 -3.64
C VAL A 28 5.18 -10.69 -2.32
N MET A 29 4.46 -10.74 -1.20
CA MET A 29 5.01 -10.46 0.12
C MET A 29 6.16 -11.42 0.47
N ALA A 30 6.01 -12.72 0.21
CA ALA A 30 7.06 -13.70 0.44
C ALA A 30 8.31 -13.42 -0.42
N LEU A 31 8.13 -13.02 -1.68
CA LEU A 31 9.23 -12.65 -2.57
C LEU A 31 9.94 -11.36 -2.12
N LEU A 32 9.17 -10.35 -1.69
CA LEU A 32 9.71 -9.11 -1.15
C LEU A 32 10.53 -9.36 0.13
N LYS A 33 10.02 -10.19 1.06
CA LYS A 33 10.78 -10.57 2.26
C LYS A 33 12.16 -11.15 1.90
N ARG A 34 12.21 -12.10 0.96
CA ARG A 34 13.48 -12.69 0.47
C ARG A 34 14.42 -11.66 -0.17
N LEU A 35 13.89 -10.68 -0.89
CA LEU A 35 14.70 -9.61 -1.49
C LEU A 35 15.25 -8.66 -0.44
N TYR A 36 14.44 -8.26 0.54
CA TYR A 36 14.89 -7.40 1.64
C TYR A 36 15.91 -8.10 2.54
N GLU A 37 15.76 -9.41 2.78
CA GLU A 37 16.77 -10.23 3.48
C GLU A 37 18.13 -10.18 2.76
N LYS A 38 18.15 -10.31 1.42
CA LYS A 38 19.38 -10.19 0.62
C LYS A 38 20.01 -8.80 0.66
N LEU A 39 19.19 -7.77 0.82
CA LEU A 39 19.65 -6.37 0.96
C LEU A 39 20.04 -6.02 2.41
N HIS A 40 19.98 -6.98 3.34
CA HIS A 40 20.18 -6.79 4.78
C HIS A 40 19.26 -5.71 5.39
N LEU A 41 18.07 -5.53 4.80
CA LEU A 41 17.06 -4.60 5.25
C LEU A 41 15.99 -5.32 6.08
N ARG A 42 15.66 -4.74 7.24
CA ARG A 42 14.65 -5.32 8.14
C ARG A 42 13.25 -4.90 7.71
N VAL A 43 12.45 -5.86 7.24
CA VAL A 43 11.02 -5.62 6.97
C VAL A 43 10.30 -5.41 8.29
N ASN A 44 9.56 -4.31 8.40
CA ASN A 44 8.76 -4.04 9.58
C ASN A 44 7.41 -4.78 9.48
N GLU A 45 7.36 -6.01 9.98
CA GLU A 45 6.17 -6.87 9.91
C GLU A 45 4.93 -6.26 10.58
N SER A 46 5.12 -5.39 11.59
CA SER A 46 4.00 -4.67 12.22
C SER A 46 3.34 -3.64 11.28
N LYS A 47 4.09 -3.15 10.28
CA LYS A 47 3.62 -2.21 9.26
C LYS A 47 3.27 -2.89 7.94
N SER A 48 3.87 -4.05 7.65
CA SER A 48 3.73 -4.77 6.39
C SER A 48 2.68 -5.88 6.47
N ALA A 49 1.52 -5.68 5.85
CA ALA A 49 0.50 -6.74 5.75
C ALA A 49 -0.20 -6.73 4.38
N VAL A 50 -0.52 -7.92 3.87
CA VAL A 50 -1.41 -8.09 2.72
C VAL A 50 -2.83 -7.83 3.20
N ALA A 51 -3.34 -6.64 2.92
CA ALA A 51 -4.69 -6.24 3.30
C ALA A 51 -5.33 -5.42 2.18
N SER A 52 -6.62 -5.13 2.33
CA SER A 52 -7.32 -4.22 1.41
C SER A 52 -6.60 -2.87 1.34
N ALA A 53 -6.46 -2.36 0.12
CA ALA A 53 -5.93 -1.02 -0.14
C ALA A 53 -6.88 0.09 0.35
N LEU A 54 -8.16 -0.23 0.51
CA LEU A 54 -9.20 0.72 0.89
C LEU A 54 -9.13 1.00 2.40
N GLY A 55 -9.11 2.28 2.77
CA GLY A 55 -9.06 2.74 4.16
C GLY A 55 -7.66 2.80 4.79
N ARG A 56 -6.60 2.42 4.07
CA ARG A 56 -5.22 2.58 4.54
C ARG A 56 -4.68 3.98 4.27
N LYS A 57 -4.03 4.55 5.28
CA LYS A 57 -3.42 5.87 5.22
C LYS A 57 -2.02 5.76 4.58
N PHE A 58 -1.82 6.44 3.46
CA PHE A 58 -0.52 6.56 2.78
C PHE A 58 -0.25 8.03 2.46
N LEU A 59 0.88 8.58 2.94
CA LEU A 59 1.29 9.97 2.72
C LEU A 59 0.24 11.03 3.11
N GLY A 60 -0.62 10.72 4.09
CA GLY A 60 -1.71 11.63 4.48
C GLY A 60 -2.93 11.57 3.56
N TYR A 61 -3.02 10.56 2.69
CA TYR A 61 -4.20 10.23 1.88
C TYR A 61 -4.71 8.83 2.23
N GLU A 62 -5.99 8.60 1.99
CA GLU A 62 -6.70 7.35 2.20
C GLU A 62 -7.46 7.03 0.91
N LEU A 63 -7.29 5.81 0.39
CA LEU A 63 -8.07 5.35 -0.76
C LEU A 63 -9.45 4.93 -0.28
N TRP A 64 -10.50 5.50 -0.86
CA TRP A 64 -11.89 5.19 -0.56
C TRP A 64 -12.59 4.72 -1.82
N PHE A 65 -13.30 3.61 -1.75
CA PHE A 65 -14.19 3.15 -2.81
C PHE A 65 -15.57 3.80 -2.68
N SER A 66 -16.00 4.57 -3.68
CA SER A 66 -17.32 5.20 -3.72
C SER A 66 -17.92 5.06 -5.11
N ARG A 67 -19.16 4.55 -5.21
CA ARG A 67 -19.94 4.46 -6.46
C ARG A 67 -19.14 3.91 -7.66
N ASN A 68 -18.47 2.77 -7.48
CA ASN A 68 -17.62 2.09 -8.48
C ASN A 68 -16.30 2.78 -8.85
N GLU A 69 -15.90 3.84 -8.15
CA GLU A 69 -14.61 4.52 -8.39
C GLU A 69 -13.73 4.51 -7.14
N VAL A 70 -12.42 4.40 -7.36
CA VAL A 70 -11.41 4.57 -6.30
C VAL A 70 -11.08 6.06 -6.21
N LYS A 71 -11.44 6.68 -5.08
CA LYS A 71 -11.13 8.08 -4.77
C LYS A 71 -9.95 8.14 -3.81
N CYS A 72 -9.05 9.09 -4.02
CA CYS A 72 -7.97 9.40 -3.09
C CYS A 72 -8.39 10.59 -2.22
N VAL A 73 -8.61 10.36 -0.93
CA VAL A 73 -9.13 11.37 0.00
C VAL A 73 -8.04 11.75 0.99
N ALA A 74 -7.81 13.04 1.25
CA ALA A 74 -6.89 13.43 2.31
C ALA A 74 -7.34 12.87 3.68
N SER A 75 -6.44 12.19 4.36
CA SER A 75 -6.62 11.59 5.67
C SER A 75 -7.07 12.64 6.69
N TYR A 76 -7.96 12.24 7.60
CA TYR A 76 -8.42 13.09 8.69
C TYR A 76 -7.27 13.70 9.51
N LYS A 77 -6.18 12.95 9.73
CA LYS A 77 -4.98 13.46 10.43
C LYS A 77 -4.27 14.58 9.67
N ALA A 78 -4.17 14.47 8.33
CA ALA A 78 -3.56 15.49 7.49
C ALA A 78 -4.43 16.76 7.47
N LYS A 79 -5.75 16.62 7.31
CA LYS A 79 -6.70 17.74 7.38
C LYS A 79 -6.66 18.46 8.74
N LYS A 80 -6.54 17.72 9.84
CA LYS A 80 -6.45 18.29 11.19
C LYS A 80 -5.13 19.03 11.42
N ARG A 81 -4.04 18.60 10.79
CA ARG A 81 -2.71 19.26 10.88
C ARG A 81 -2.61 20.50 9.99
N PHE A 82 -3.34 20.54 8.88
CA PHE A 82 -3.39 21.71 7.98
C PHE A 82 -4.24 22.86 8.52
N LYS A 83 -5.27 22.59 9.32
CA LYS A 83 -6.16 23.61 9.91
C LYS A 83 -5.59 24.30 11.16
N ARG A 84 -4.30 24.15 11.42
CA ARG A 84 -3.63 24.68 12.61
C ARG A 84 -2.61 25.72 12.18
#